data_AF-E4N067-F1
#
_entry.id   AF-E4N067-F1
#
_cell.length_a   1.000
_cell.length_b   1.000
_cell.length_c   1.000
_cell.angle_alpha   90.00
_cell.angle_beta   90.00
_cell.angle_gamma   90.00
#
_symmetry.space_group_name_H-M   'P 1'
#
loop_
_entity.id
_entity.type
_entity.pdbx_description
1 polymer ?
#
loop_
_entity_poly.entity_id
_entity_poly.type
_entity_poly.pdbx_seq_one_letter_code
_entity_poly.pdbx_strand_id
1 'polypeptide(L)' 'MGDSDEIQPRDTAWIAAHHPAPALTLTVDHRYGLRPGDFAALADWAERNRS' A
#
# COMPACT_ATOMS: atom_id res chain seq x y z
N MET A 1 2.91 -13.69 -19.51
CA MET A 1 2.87 -12.23 -19.73
C MET A 1 1.85 -11.72 -18.72
N GLY A 2 2.33 -11.31 -17.54
CA GLY A 2 1.50 -10.78 -16.47
C GLY A 2 1.95 -9.36 -16.22
N ASP A 3 1.04 -8.41 -16.39
CA ASP A 3 1.33 -6.99 -16.19
C ASP A 3 1.69 -6.78 -14.71
N SER A 4 2.87 -6.21 -14.48
CA SER A 4 3.50 -6.08 -13.17
C SER A 4 2.94 -4.91 -12.33
N ASP A 5 1.82 -4.33 -12.76
CA ASP A 5 1.29 -3.04 -12.26
C ASP A 5 0.04 -3.19 -11.39
N GLU A 6 -0.48 -4.40 -11.17
CA GLU A 6 -1.62 -4.63 -10.29
C GLU A 6 -1.20 -5.33 -9.00
N ILE A 7 -1.35 -4.64 -7.87
CA ILE A 7 -1.20 -5.24 -6.54
C ILE A 7 -2.27 -6.32 -6.37
N GLN A 8 -1.86 -7.57 -6.27
CA GLN A 8 -2.76 -8.70 -6.04
C GLN A 8 -2.97 -8.95 -4.54
N PRO A 9 -4.07 -9.61 -4.15
CA PRO A 9 -4.28 -10.05 -2.76
C PRO A 9 -3.12 -10.91 -2.22
N ARG A 10 -2.42 -11.62 -3.12
CA ARG A 10 -1.23 -12.42 -2.80
C ARG A 10 -0.05 -11.56 -2.33
N ASP A 11 0.09 -10.35 -2.85
CA ASP A 11 1.17 -9.44 -2.47
C ASP A 11 0.97 -8.94 -1.05
N THR A 12 -0.29 -8.68 -0.68
CA THR A 12 -0.65 -8.29 0.69
C THR A 12 -0.34 -9.41 1.69
N ALA A 13 -0.61 -10.66 1.34
CA ALA A 13 -0.28 -11.81 2.20
C ALA A 13 1.23 -12.05 2.33
N TRP A 14 1.99 -11.84 1.25
CA TRP A 14 3.45 -11.96 1.28
C TRP A 14 4.10 -10.87 2.14
N ILE A 15 3.64 -9.63 2.00
CA ILE A 15 4.10 -8.48 2.79
C ILE A 15 3.82 -8.69 4.28
N ALA A 16 2.62 -9.13 4.65
CA ALA A 16 2.27 -9.41 6.04
C ALA A 16 3.13 -10.54 6.66
N ALA A 17 3.55 -11.52 5.86
CA ALA A 17 4.36 -12.64 6.34
C ALA A 17 5.86 -12.32 6.46
N HIS A 18 6.38 -11.37 5.67
CA HIS A 18 7.83 -11.11 5.58
C HIS A 18 8.26 -9.75 6.15
N HIS A 19 7.33 -8.82 6.42
CA HIS A 19 7.65 -7.56 7.07
C HIS A 19 7.36 -7.62 8.58
N PRO A 20 8.39 -7.58 9.45
CA PRO A 20 8.20 -7.62 10.90
C PRO A 20 7.65 -6.31 11.49
N ALA A 21 7.53 -5.26 10.67
CA ALA A 21 6.96 -3.97 11.03
C ALA A 21 5.67 -3.73 10.22
N PRO A 22 4.76 -2.86 10.70
CA PRO A 22 3.53 -2.56 9.98
C PRO A 22 3.83 -2.04 8.57
N ALA A 23 3.13 -2.58 7.57
CA ALA A 23 3.28 -2.17 6.18
C ALA A 23 1.89 -1.87 5.59
N LEU A 24 1.77 -0.76 4.88
CA LEU A 24 0.57 -0.38 4.14
C LEU A 24 0.71 -0.78 2.67
N THR A 25 -0.23 -1.59 2.17
CA THR A 25 -0.35 -1.88 0.74
C THR A 25 -1.32 -0.91 0.08
N LEU A 26 -0.79 0.23 -0.39
CA LEU A 26 -1.57 1.26 -1.06
C LEU A 26 -1.45 1.12 -2.58
N THR A 27 -2.58 0.87 -3.26
CA THR A 27 -2.63 0.82 -4.74
C THR A 27 -2.77 2.24 -5.30
N VAL A 28 -1.71 2.73 -5.93
CA VAL A 28 -1.69 4.05 -6.58
C VAL A 28 -1.79 3.86 -8.09
N ASP A 29 -2.70 4.59 -8.75
CA ASP A 29 -2.77 4.60 -10.20
C ASP A 29 -1.60 5.42 -10.76
N HIS A 30 -0.65 4.74 -11.41
CA HIS A 30 0.56 5.37 -11.97
C HIS A 30 0.25 6.45 -13.02
N ARG A 31 -0.94 6.43 -13.63
CA ARG A 31 -1.34 7.41 -14.66
C ARG A 31 -1.72 8.75 -14.07
N TYR A 32 -2.23 8.75 -12.83
CA TYR A 32 -2.66 9.97 -12.13
C TYR A 32 -1.72 10.36 -10.99
N GLY A 33 -0.82 9.45 -10.58
CA GLY A 33 0.08 9.67 -9.45
C GLY A 33 -0.66 9.72 -8.12
N LEU A 34 0.02 10.21 -7.08
CA LEU A 34 -0.56 10.36 -5.75
C LEU A 34 -1.62 11.47 -5.74
N ARG A 35 -2.85 11.08 -5.43
CA ARG A 35 -4.00 11.99 -5.33
C ARG A 35 -4.28 12.30 -3.86
N PRO A 36 -5.09 13.34 -3.58
CA PRO A 36 -5.45 13.70 -2.20
C PRO A 36 -6.01 12.54 -1.37
N GLY A 37 -6.74 11.60 -1.99
CA GLY A 37 -7.23 10.40 -1.30
C GLY A 37 -6.12 9.44 -0.87
N ASP A 38 -5.05 9.34 -1.65
CA ASP A 38 -3.88 8.51 -1.32
C ASP A 38 -3.10 9.13 -0.15
N PHE A 39 -3.00 10.48 -0.12
CA PHE A 39 -2.41 11.19 1.00
C PHE A 39 -3.24 11.06 2.30
N ALA A 40 -4.57 11.05 2.21
CA ALA A 40 -5.43 10.79 3.36
C ALA A 40 -5.23 9.36 3.91
N ALA A 41 -5.15 8.37 3.03
CA ALA A 41 -4.87 6.98 3.43
C ALA A 41 -3.49 6.83 4.12
N LEU A 42 -2.47 7.54 3.63
CA LEU A 42 -1.15 7.57 4.25
C LEU A 42 -1.17 8.24 5.63
N ALA A 43 -1.90 9.35 5.79
CA ALA A 43 -2.03 10.05 7.06
C ALA A 43 -2.74 9.18 8.12
N ASP A 44 -3.88 8.59 7.77
CA ASP A 44 -4.64 7.69 8.65
C ASP A 44 -3.80 6.48 9.09
N TRP A 45 -3.02 5.91 8.17
CA TRP A 45 -2.12 4.82 8.49
C TRP A 45 -0.99 5.27 9.41
N ALA A 46 -0.37 6.42 9.15
CA ALA A 46 0.71 6.95 9.98
C ALA A 46 0.23 7.22 11.41
N GLU A 47 -0.97 7.76 11.59
CA GLU A 47 -1.58 7.96 12.92
C GLU A 47 -1.78 6.65 13.67
N ARG A 48 -2.27 5.61 12.99
CA ARG A 48 -2.50 4.28 13.60
C ARG A 48 -1.21 3.55 13.98
N ASN A 49 -0.10 3.84 13.31
CA ASN A 49 1.18 3.16 13.51
C ASN A 49 2.20 4.00 14.30
N ARG A 50 1.79 5.17 14.77
CA ARG A 50 2.60 6.02 15.64
C ARG A 50 2.62 5.44 17.06
N SER A 51 3.49 4.45 17.27
CA SER A 51 3.89 3.90 18.56
C SER A 51 5.17 4.54 19.07
#